data_AF-A0A3D5V0Q3-F1
#
_entry.id   AF-A0A3D5V0Q3-F1
#
_cell.length_a   1.000
_cell.length_b   1.000
_cell.length_c   1.000
_cell.angle_alpha   90.00
_cell.angle_beta   90.00
_cell.angle_gamma   90.00
#
_symmetry.space_group_name_H-M   'P 1'
#
loop_
_entity.id
_entity.type
_entity.pdbx_description
1 polymer ?
#
loop_
_entity_poly.entity_id
_entity_poly.type
_entity_poly.pdbx_seq_one_letter_code
_entity_poly.pdbx_strand_id
1 'polypeptide(L)' 'MRPSGRQPHEMRAVSFEPGIAKHAEGSCLVRFGDTHVLCTASLEERVP' A
#
# COMPACT_ATOMS: atom_id res chain seq x y z
N MET A 1 24.48 -2.24 -12.19
CA MET A 1 23.77 -0.97 -11.93
C MET A 1 22.26 -1.24 -12.01
N ARG A 2 21.44 -0.71 -11.09
CA ARG A 2 19.98 -0.95 -11.11
C ARG A 2 19.32 -0.05 -12.18
N PRO A 3 18.30 -0.52 -12.93
CA PRO A 3 17.63 0.29 -13.96
C PRO A 3 17.05 1.61 -13.44
N SER A 4 16.63 1.64 -12.17
CA SER A 4 16.08 2.84 -11.53
C SER A 4 17.12 3.83 -11.01
N GLY A 5 18.42 3.63 -11.27
CA GLY A 5 19.51 4.50 -10.78
C GLY A 5 19.80 4.45 -9.27
N ARG A 6 18.86 3.92 -8.47
CA ARG A 6 18.97 3.77 -7.01
C ARG A 6 20.14 2.91 -6.53
N GLN A 7 20.62 3.21 -5.32
CA GLN A 7 21.61 2.39 -4.63
C GLN A 7 21.07 1.00 -4.26
N PRO A 8 21.94 0.00 -4.00
CA PRO A 8 21.51 -1.34 -3.59
C PRO A 8 20.66 -1.35 -2.30
N HIS A 9 20.94 -0.44 -1.37
CA HIS A 9 20.26 -0.31 -0.08
C HIS A 9 19.15 0.75 -0.07
N GLU A 10 18.89 1.40 -1.21
CA GLU A 10 17.89 2.47 -1.31
C GLU A 10 16.54 1.89 -1.72
N MET A 11 15.52 2.16 -0.89
CA MET A 11 14.13 1.79 -1.15
C MET A 11 13.51 2.61 -2.29
N ARG A 12 12.34 2.20 -2.80
CA ARG A 12 11.57 3.05 -3.73
C ARG A 12 10.90 4.15 -2.91
N ALA A 13 10.41 5.21 -3.57
CA ALA A 13 9.51 6.14 -2.91
C ALA A 13 8.28 5.37 -2.38
N VAL A 14 7.98 5.54 -1.09
CA VAL A 14 6.85 4.87 -0.45
C VAL A 14 5.84 5.90 0.02
N SER A 15 4.56 5.70 -0.27
CA SER A 15 3.48 6.51 0.29
C SER A 15 2.29 5.65 0.70
N PHE A 16 1.58 6.15 1.72
CA PHE A 16 0.38 5.55 2.29
C PHE A 16 -0.72 6.59 2.30
N GLU A 17 -1.83 6.29 1.64
CA GLU A 17 -3.00 7.16 1.57
C GLU A 17 -4.19 6.41 2.18
N PRO A 18 -4.46 6.60 3.49
CA PRO A 18 -5.57 5.92 4.17
C PRO A 18 -6.93 6.50 3.78
N GLY A 19 -7.99 5.72 3.96
CA GLY A 19 -9.37 6.17 3.77
C GLY A 19 -9.83 6.30 2.30
N ILE A 20 -9.15 5.61 1.38
CA ILE A 20 -9.44 5.66 -0.06
C ILE A 20 -10.77 4.97 -0.44
N ALA A 21 -11.13 3.89 0.24
CA ALA A 21 -12.37 3.16 -0.04
C ALA A 21 -13.44 3.52 1.01
N LYS A 22 -14.45 4.26 0.57
CA LYS A 22 -15.57 4.75 1.41
C LYS A 22 -16.32 3.66 2.18
N HIS A 23 -16.40 2.46 1.62
CA HIS A 23 -17.20 1.36 2.16
C HIS A 23 -16.41 0.36 2.97
N ALA A 24 -15.08 0.41 2.94
CA ALA A 24 -14.25 -0.47 3.74
C ALA A 24 -14.09 0.11 5.14
N GLU A 25 -14.18 -0.73 6.17
CA GLU A 25 -13.93 -0.37 7.57
C GLU A 25 -12.50 0.15 7.76
N GLY A 26 -11.55 -0.41 7.01
CA GLY A 26 -10.21 0.14 6.85
C GLY A 26 -9.77 0.09 5.39
N SER A 27 -9.12 1.15 4.90
CA SER A 27 -8.54 1.13 3.56
C SER A 27 -7.29 1.99 3.46
N CYS A 28 -6.37 1.58 2.58
CA CYS A 28 -5.16 2.33 2.28
C CYS A 28 -4.68 2.04 0.85
N LEU A 29 -4.36 3.10 0.11
CA LEU A 29 -3.63 2.99 -1.15
C LEU A 29 -2.14 3.12 -0.88
N VAL A 30 -1.42 2.02 -1.07
CA VAL A 30 0.02 1.93 -0.82
C VAL A 30 0.76 1.99 -2.15
N ARG A 31 1.79 2.82 -2.22
CA ARG A 31 2.60 2.97 -3.44
C ARG A 31 4.08 2.72 -3.12
N PHE A 32 4.74 1.91 -3.94
CA PHE A 32 6.18 1.66 -3.91
C PHE A 32 6.76 1.99 -5.30
N GLY A 33 7.07 3.26 -5.52
CA GLY A 33 7.31 3.81 -6.86
C GLY A 33 6.07 3.58 -7.73
N ASP A 34 6.26 2.92 -8.87
CA ASP A 34 5.18 2.65 -9.84
C ASP A 34 4.29 1.46 -9.47
N THR A 35 4.62 0.71 -8.41
CA THR A 35 3.76 -0.38 -7.91
C THR A 35 2.73 0.17 -6.95
N HIS A 36 1.44 0.08 -7.31
CA HIS A 36 0.33 0.56 -6.47
C HIS A 36 -0.55 -0.61 -6.03
N VAL A 37 -0.93 -0.63 -4.76
CA VAL A 37 -1.77 -1.68 -4.16
C VAL A 37 -2.87 -1.01 -3.33
N LEU A 38 -4.12 -1.31 -3.65
CA LEU A 38 -5.25 -0.98 -2.79
C LEU A 38 -5.43 -2.11 -1.76
N CYS A 39 -5.30 -1.76 -0.48
CA CYS A 39 -5.59 -2.64 0.63
C CYS A 39 -6.95 -2.25 1.24
N THR A 40 -7.82 -3.24 1.43
CA THR A 40 -9.09 -3.11 2.14
C THR A 40 -9.10 -4.10 3.29
N ALA A 41 -9.59 -3.66 4.44
CA ALA A 41 -9.86 -4.49 5.60
C ALA A 41 -11.36 -4.44 5.89
N SER A 42 -11.93 -5.61 6.20
CA SER A 42 -13.33 -5.76 6.59
C SER A 42 -13.43 -6.52 7.90
N LEU A 43 -14.48 -6.21 8.67
CA LEU A 43 -14.76 -6.85 9.95
C LEU A 43 -15.94 -7.80 9.78
N GLU A 44 -15.75 -9.06 10.17
CA GLU A 44 -16.83 -10.04 10.30
C GLU A 44 -17.07 -10.32 11.79
N GLU A 45 -18.33 -10.29 12.24
CA GLU A 45 -18.70 -10.55 13.65
C GLU A 45 -18.60 -12.04 14.06
N ARG A 46 -17.91 -12.84 13.25
CA ARG A 46 -17.72 -14.27 13.47
C ARG A 46 -16.39 -14.51 14.16
N VAL A 47 -16.38 -15.38 15.18
CA VAL A 47 -15.13 -15.86 15.78
C VAL A 47 -14.38 -16.77 14.79
N PRO A 48 -13.05 -16.67 14.71
CA PRO A 48 -12.22 -17.52 13.84
C PRO A 48 -12.43 -19.03 14.06
#